data_AF-A0AAU8M158-F1
#
_entry.id   AF-A0AAU8M158-F1
#
_cell.length_a   1.000
_cell.length_b   1.000
_cell.length_c   1.000
_cell.angle_alpha   90.00
_cell.angle_beta   90.00
_cell.angle_gamma   90.00
#
_symmetry.space_group_name_H-M   'P 1'
#
loop_
_entity.id
_entity.type
_entity.pdbx_description
1 polymer ?
#
loop_
_entity_poly.entity_id
_entity_poly.type
_entity_poly.pdbx_seq_one_letter_code
_entity_poly.pdbx_strand_id
1 'polypeptide(L)'
;MTQIDQFESVFRAAAHDTFAYEAVAFPRVLFVTDADTARSQSFIRHTLDYAANLSTAKVELVPGEEFRTTTELLDKVAAHQPDLICTYRNLHSRAWQYQHSLGEHLDVLLQRTAAPVLVMPHPEAGFANADVLREIKIVMAMTDQLANNHALVNHAVSFAATYGELYLTHIEDKAVFERYINAISKIPSIDTDEARERIAHQLLQDPFHYTTSCREVLEAQGLSLKIRPLVSFGHHLPEYRQAVESHAVNLLVMNTKDNEQLAMHGLAYPLAVELRQLPLLML
;
A
#
# COMPACT_ATOMS: atom_id res chain seq x y z
N MET A 1 -9.69 -18.76 39.95
CA MET A 1 -8.82 -17.92 39.10
C MET A 1 -7.63 -17.52 39.94
N THR A 2 -6.47 -18.07 39.60
CA THR A 2 -5.22 -17.88 40.33
C THR A 2 -4.54 -16.59 39.87
N GLN A 3 -3.79 -15.91 40.74
CA GLN A 3 -3.05 -14.67 40.39
C GLN A 3 -2.17 -14.81 39.14
N ILE A 4 -1.71 -16.03 38.83
CA ILE A 4 -0.92 -16.37 37.64
C ILE A 4 -1.70 -16.12 36.33
N ASP A 5 -3.02 -16.41 36.30
CA ASP A 5 -3.86 -16.18 35.12
C ASP A 5 -4.01 -14.68 34.81
N GLN A 6 -3.99 -13.82 35.84
CA GLN A 6 -4.01 -12.37 35.67
C GLN A 6 -2.68 -11.82 35.14
N PHE A 7 -1.54 -12.37 35.57
CA PHE A 7 -0.24 -11.93 35.05
C PHE A 7 0.00 -12.38 33.61
N GLU A 8 -0.42 -13.59 33.23
CA GLU A 8 -0.33 -14.07 31.84
C GLU A 8 -1.28 -13.30 30.91
N SER A 9 -2.49 -12.96 31.39
CA SER A 9 -3.45 -12.14 30.66
C SER A 9 -2.99 -10.68 30.51
N VAL A 10 -2.34 -10.10 31.52
CA VAL A 10 -1.75 -8.75 31.44
C VAL A 10 -0.52 -8.73 30.52
N PHE A 11 0.33 -9.75 30.54
CA PHE A 11 1.47 -9.84 29.60
C PHE A 11 1.05 -10.07 28.15
N ARG A 12 0.02 -10.89 27.92
CA ARG A 12 -0.55 -11.09 26.57
C ARG A 12 -1.33 -9.88 26.08
N ALA A 13 -2.01 -9.13 26.96
CA ALA A 13 -2.67 -7.88 26.58
C ALA A 13 -1.67 -6.74 26.33
N ALA A 14 -0.55 -6.69 27.06
CA ALA A 14 0.46 -5.62 26.99
C ALA A 14 1.44 -5.71 25.80
N ALA A 15 1.38 -6.77 24.98
CA ALA A 15 2.28 -6.98 23.85
C ALA A 15 1.59 -6.78 22.48
N HIS A 16 0.49 -6.05 22.42
CA HIS A 16 -0.08 -5.63 21.15
C HIS A 16 0.47 -4.26 20.79
N ASP A 17 1.21 -4.20 19.69
CA ASP A 17 1.74 -2.95 19.19
C ASP A 17 0.59 -2.00 18.85
N THR A 18 0.50 -0.92 19.62
CA THR A 18 -0.54 0.08 19.44
C THR A 18 -0.14 1.01 18.32
N PHE A 19 -1.06 1.31 17.41
CA PHE A 19 -0.80 2.24 16.32
C PHE A 19 -0.34 3.62 16.80
N ALA A 20 0.78 4.10 16.26
CA ALA A 20 1.28 5.45 16.47
C ALA A 20 0.94 6.34 15.26
N TYR A 21 0.01 7.28 15.47
CA TYR A 21 -0.36 8.23 14.43
C TYR A 21 0.70 9.31 14.27
N GLU A 22 1.14 9.51 13.02
CA GLU A 22 2.00 10.61 12.61
C GLU A 22 1.41 11.25 11.35
N ALA A 23 1.21 12.57 11.40
CA ALA A 23 0.72 13.31 10.25
C ALA A 23 1.81 13.34 9.16
N VAL A 24 1.50 12.78 7.99
CA VAL A 24 2.38 12.79 6.82
C VAL A 24 2.03 13.98 5.94
N ALA A 25 3.03 14.72 5.51
CA ALA A 25 2.90 15.83 4.58
C ALA A 25 3.93 15.69 3.46
N PHE A 26 3.60 16.25 2.29
CA PHE A 26 4.49 16.24 1.11
C PHE A 26 4.77 17.67 0.63
N PRO A 27 5.57 18.48 1.35
CA PRO A 27 5.87 19.85 0.96
C PRO A 27 6.46 19.99 -0.45
N ARG A 28 7.22 18.99 -0.92
CA ARG A 28 7.89 19.00 -2.22
C ARG A 28 7.49 17.76 -3.02
N VAL A 29 6.73 17.99 -4.09
CA VAL A 29 6.25 16.93 -4.97
C VAL A 29 6.97 17.05 -6.31
N LEU A 30 7.68 15.99 -6.69
CA LEU A 30 8.34 15.90 -7.98
C LEU A 30 7.51 15.08 -8.95
N PHE A 31 7.15 15.67 -10.08
CA PHE A 31 6.55 14.97 -11.20
C PHE A 31 7.64 14.47 -12.14
N VAL A 32 7.58 13.19 -12.48
CA VAL A 32 8.46 12.56 -13.48
C VAL A 32 7.57 12.07 -14.62
N THR A 33 7.88 12.49 -15.84
CA THR A 33 7.09 12.13 -17.03
C THR A 33 8.02 11.91 -18.22
N ASP A 34 7.55 11.18 -19.24
CA ASP A 34 8.21 11.05 -20.53
C ASP A 34 7.49 11.84 -21.66
N ALA A 35 6.48 12.63 -21.30
CA ALA A 35 5.59 13.30 -22.22
C ALA A 35 6.08 14.71 -22.65
N ASP A 36 5.43 15.28 -23.67
CA ASP A 36 5.63 16.68 -24.06
C ASP A 36 5.09 17.66 -23.00
N THR A 37 5.39 18.95 -23.16
CA THR A 37 5.00 20.01 -22.22
C THR A 37 3.50 20.04 -21.93
N ALA A 38 2.65 19.94 -22.96
CA ALA A 38 1.20 20.06 -22.81
C ALA A 38 0.61 18.86 -22.05
N ARG A 39 1.07 17.65 -22.39
CA ARG A 39 0.67 16.41 -21.72
C ARG A 39 1.20 16.34 -20.29
N SER A 40 2.42 16.80 -20.05
CA SER A 40 3.01 16.89 -18.70
C SER A 40 2.18 17.82 -17.80
N GLN A 41 1.77 18.98 -18.30
CA GLN A 41 0.89 19.89 -17.57
C GLN A 41 -0.48 19.29 -17.29
N SER A 42 -1.06 18.58 -18.28
CA SER A 42 -2.33 17.86 -18.07
C SER A 42 -2.21 16.77 -17.02
N PHE A 43 -1.10 16.01 -17.02
CA PHE A 43 -0.83 14.98 -16.04
C PHE A 43 -0.68 15.54 -14.63
N ILE A 44 0.10 16.62 -14.47
CA ILE A 44 0.25 17.33 -13.18
C ILE A 44 -1.11 17.76 -12.67
N ARG A 45 -1.90 18.46 -13.51
CA ARG A 45 -3.22 18.95 -13.13
C ARG A 45 -4.15 17.82 -12.68
N HIS A 46 -4.29 16.76 -13.49
CA HIS A 46 -5.16 15.64 -13.14
C HIS A 46 -4.72 14.94 -11.84
N THR A 47 -3.42 14.82 -11.61
CA THR A 47 -2.90 14.20 -10.38
C THR A 47 -3.19 15.06 -9.15
N LEU A 48 -3.03 16.38 -9.25
CA LEU A 48 -3.34 17.31 -8.16
C LEU A 48 -4.86 17.44 -7.90
N ASP A 49 -5.67 17.39 -8.95
CA ASP A 49 -7.14 17.37 -8.85
C ASP A 49 -7.60 16.07 -8.14
N TYR A 50 -6.95 14.93 -8.43
CA TYR A 50 -7.20 13.65 -7.78
C TYR A 50 -6.72 13.60 -6.32
N ALA A 51 -5.48 14.01 -6.07
CA ALA A 51 -4.83 13.98 -4.76
C ALA A 51 -4.83 15.37 -4.12
N ALA A 52 -5.99 15.78 -3.59
CA ALA A 52 -6.21 17.12 -3.06
C ALA A 52 -5.25 17.50 -1.90
N ASN A 53 -4.71 16.52 -1.16
CA ASN A 53 -3.70 16.73 -0.13
C ASN A 53 -2.38 17.31 -0.67
N LEU A 54 -2.12 17.19 -1.98
CA LEU A 54 -0.93 17.72 -2.65
C LEU A 54 -1.12 19.14 -3.19
N SER A 55 -2.33 19.70 -3.12
CA SER A 55 -2.68 20.99 -3.75
C SER A 55 -1.86 22.19 -3.28
N THR A 56 -1.26 22.11 -2.07
CA THR A 56 -0.43 23.17 -1.48
C THR A 56 1.08 22.91 -1.61
N ALA A 57 1.46 21.76 -2.16
CA ALA A 57 2.86 21.39 -2.29
C ALA A 57 3.60 22.26 -3.31
N LYS A 58 4.90 22.43 -3.11
CA LYS A 58 5.80 22.93 -4.15
C LYS A 58 5.96 21.85 -5.20
N VAL A 59 5.46 22.12 -6.40
CA VAL A 59 5.52 21.22 -7.55
C VAL A 59 6.78 21.48 -8.36
N GLU A 60 7.56 20.42 -8.59
CA GLU A 60 8.73 20.40 -9.47
C GLU A 60 8.51 19.35 -10.57
N LEU A 61 9.15 19.50 -11.74
CA LEU A 61 8.97 18.61 -12.90
C LEU A 61 10.33 18.19 -13.46
N VAL A 62 10.50 16.90 -13.69
CA VAL A 62 11.55 16.32 -14.56
C VAL A 62 10.85 15.84 -15.84
N PRO A 63 10.96 16.59 -16.95
CA PRO A 63 10.34 16.21 -18.21
C PRO A 63 11.13 15.10 -18.92
N GLY A 64 10.47 14.43 -19.87
CA GLY A 64 11.04 13.28 -20.55
C GLY A 64 12.29 13.57 -21.36
N GLU A 65 12.57 14.82 -21.69
CA GLU A 65 13.79 15.21 -22.42
C GLU A 65 15.04 15.29 -21.54
N GLU A 66 14.87 15.36 -20.22
CA GLU A 66 15.97 15.49 -19.25
C GLU A 66 16.59 14.16 -18.81
N PHE A 67 16.00 13.03 -19.22
CA PHE A 67 16.55 11.70 -18.98
C PHE A 67 16.19 10.74 -20.11
N ARG A 68 17.08 9.77 -20.35
CA ARG A 68 16.85 8.62 -21.22
C ARG A 68 17.13 7.33 -20.48
N THR A 69 18.13 7.37 -19.60
CA THR A 69 18.56 6.21 -18.81
C THR A 69 18.00 6.25 -17.39
N THR A 70 17.99 5.10 -16.74
CA THR A 70 17.60 4.98 -15.33
C THR A 70 18.56 5.73 -14.40
N THR A 71 19.87 5.78 -14.71
CA THR A 71 20.87 6.53 -13.95
C THR A 71 20.59 8.04 -13.98
N GLU A 72 20.38 8.61 -15.17
CA GLU A 72 20.06 10.05 -15.30
C GLU A 72 18.80 10.41 -14.51
N LEU A 73 17.78 9.55 -14.57
CA LEU A 73 16.56 9.73 -13.79
C LEU A 73 16.84 9.76 -12.28
N LEU A 74 17.64 8.81 -11.77
CA LEU A 74 18.01 8.78 -10.36
C LEU A 74 18.81 10.01 -9.93
N ASP A 75 19.75 10.47 -10.76
CA ASP A 75 20.54 11.68 -10.48
C ASP A 75 19.64 12.91 -10.39
N LYS A 76 18.65 13.02 -11.27
CA LYS A 76 17.64 14.09 -11.23
C LYS A 76 16.82 14.03 -9.95
N VAL A 77 16.24 12.87 -9.62
CA VAL A 77 15.45 12.68 -8.40
C VAL A 77 16.27 13.02 -7.16
N ALA A 78 17.52 12.56 -7.08
CA ALA A 78 18.41 12.83 -5.97
C ALA A 78 18.75 14.33 -5.82
N ALA A 79 18.93 15.04 -6.95
CA ALA A 79 19.14 16.49 -6.94
C ALA A 79 17.91 17.26 -6.44
N HIS A 80 16.70 16.76 -6.74
CA HIS A 80 15.47 17.37 -6.28
C HIS A 80 15.19 17.09 -4.80
N GLN A 81 15.52 15.92 -4.25
CA GLN A 81 15.15 15.54 -2.86
C GLN A 81 13.64 15.75 -2.59
N PRO A 82 12.76 15.06 -3.34
CA PRO A 82 11.32 15.18 -3.15
C PRO A 82 10.84 14.45 -1.89
N ASP A 83 9.72 14.91 -1.33
CA ASP A 83 8.97 14.20 -0.30
C ASP A 83 8.03 13.16 -0.91
N LEU A 84 7.63 13.36 -2.17
CA LEU A 84 6.80 12.45 -2.97
C LEU A 84 7.16 12.55 -4.45
N ILE A 85 7.22 11.41 -5.13
CA ILE A 85 7.37 11.34 -6.59
C ILE A 85 6.03 10.97 -7.21
N CYS A 86 5.53 11.77 -8.15
CA CYS A 86 4.34 11.46 -8.94
C CYS A 86 4.76 11.05 -10.35
N THR A 87 4.37 9.86 -10.78
CA THR A 87 4.73 9.33 -12.11
C THR A 87 3.67 8.32 -12.59
N TYR A 88 3.93 7.66 -13.70
CA TYR A 88 3.09 6.60 -14.24
C TYR A 88 3.94 5.43 -14.77
N ARG A 89 3.27 4.32 -15.03
CA ARG A 89 3.88 3.07 -15.49
C ARG A 89 4.52 3.24 -16.87
N ASN A 90 5.58 2.50 -17.16
CA ASN A 90 6.20 2.35 -18.47
C ASN A 90 6.66 3.65 -19.14
N LEU A 91 7.29 4.55 -18.38
CA LEU A 91 8.02 5.70 -18.94
C LEU A 91 8.93 5.24 -20.10
N HIS A 92 8.95 6.02 -21.17
CA HIS A 92 9.68 5.81 -22.43
C HIS A 92 9.34 4.51 -23.17
N SER A 93 8.24 3.83 -22.83
CA SER A 93 7.92 2.52 -23.39
C SER A 93 6.46 2.38 -23.77
N ARG A 94 6.19 1.75 -24.93
CA ARG A 94 4.83 1.35 -25.32
C ARG A 94 4.33 0.09 -24.61
N ALA A 95 5.14 -0.48 -23.70
CA ALA A 95 4.79 -1.68 -22.97
C ALA A 95 3.56 -1.51 -22.06
N TRP A 96 3.12 -0.26 -21.79
CA TRP A 96 1.88 0.02 -21.06
C TRP A 96 0.64 -0.65 -21.69
N GLN A 97 0.69 -0.96 -22.99
CA GLN A 97 -0.38 -1.68 -23.69
C GLN A 97 -0.52 -3.12 -23.20
N TYR A 98 0.55 -3.70 -22.64
CA TYR A 98 0.62 -5.09 -22.18
C TYR A 98 0.60 -5.19 -20.65
N GLN A 99 0.24 -6.35 -20.11
CA GLN A 99 0.11 -6.61 -18.65
C GLN A 99 1.34 -7.34 -18.09
N HIS A 100 2.54 -6.80 -18.32
CA HIS A 100 3.76 -7.57 -18.02
C HIS A 100 4.80 -6.83 -17.17
N SER A 101 4.72 -5.51 -17.03
CA SER A 101 5.79 -4.74 -16.40
C SER A 101 5.35 -3.33 -16.01
N LEU A 102 5.98 -2.79 -14.98
CA LEU A 102 5.89 -1.37 -14.61
C LEU A 102 6.85 -0.46 -15.39
N GLY A 103 7.82 -1.05 -16.13
CA GLY A 103 8.84 -0.36 -16.92
C GLY A 103 10.12 -0.09 -16.14
N GLU A 104 11.26 -0.15 -16.83
CA GLU A 104 12.60 -0.12 -16.21
C GLU A 104 12.84 1.13 -15.35
N HIS A 105 12.37 2.30 -15.78
CA HIS A 105 12.53 3.55 -15.04
C HIS A 105 11.76 3.52 -13.73
N LEU A 106 10.50 3.06 -13.75
CA LEU A 106 9.69 2.97 -12.55
C LEU A 106 10.23 1.88 -11.62
N ASP A 107 10.63 0.73 -12.17
CA ASP A 107 11.25 -0.34 -11.38
C ASP A 107 12.46 0.21 -10.62
N VAL A 108 13.43 0.82 -11.32
CA VAL A 108 14.63 1.37 -10.68
C VAL A 108 14.32 2.49 -9.69
N LEU A 109 13.34 3.36 -9.99
CA LEU A 109 12.87 4.38 -9.05
C LEU A 109 12.44 3.73 -7.74
N LEU A 110 11.51 2.78 -7.79
CA LEU A 110 10.98 2.10 -6.60
C LEU A 110 12.07 1.39 -5.80
N GLN A 111 13.07 0.82 -6.47
CA GLN A 111 14.19 0.16 -5.78
C GLN A 111 15.14 1.15 -5.09
N ARG A 112 15.41 2.31 -5.70
CA ARG A 112 16.55 3.16 -5.32
C ARG A 112 16.17 4.45 -4.60
N THR A 113 14.96 4.96 -4.75
CA THR A 113 14.52 6.16 -4.04
C THR A 113 13.99 5.82 -2.64
N ALA A 114 14.17 6.75 -1.69
CA ALA A 114 13.56 6.68 -0.37
C ALA A 114 12.21 7.42 -0.30
N ALA A 115 11.96 8.31 -1.26
CA ALA A 115 10.69 9.03 -1.34
C ALA A 115 9.59 8.08 -1.81
N PRO A 116 8.39 8.11 -1.19
CA PRO A 116 7.22 7.42 -1.72
C PRO A 116 6.94 7.79 -3.19
N VAL A 117 6.38 6.85 -3.94
CA VAL A 117 6.04 7.03 -5.35
C VAL A 117 4.53 6.83 -5.55
N LEU A 118 3.83 7.91 -5.92
CA LEU A 118 2.46 7.86 -6.41
C LEU A 118 2.46 7.52 -7.91
N VAL A 119 2.09 6.28 -8.22
CA VAL A 119 2.03 5.73 -9.57
C VAL A 119 0.61 5.81 -10.10
N MET A 120 0.40 6.75 -11.02
CA MET A 120 -0.86 6.91 -11.74
C MET A 120 -0.97 5.89 -12.89
N PRO A 121 -2.19 5.56 -13.34
CA PRO A 121 -2.38 4.86 -14.61
C PRO A 121 -1.71 5.60 -15.76
N HIS A 122 -1.19 4.88 -16.76
CA HIS A 122 -0.54 5.52 -17.91
C HIS A 122 -1.53 6.45 -18.63
N PRO A 123 -1.18 7.73 -18.90
CA PRO A 123 -2.12 8.72 -19.44
C PRO A 123 -2.81 8.31 -20.75
N GLU A 124 -2.11 7.55 -21.61
CA GLU A 124 -2.65 7.06 -22.89
C GLU A 124 -3.43 5.75 -22.80
N ALA A 125 -3.48 5.10 -21.62
CA ALA A 125 -4.14 3.79 -21.50
C ALA A 125 -5.67 3.86 -21.65
N GLY A 126 -6.24 5.07 -21.66
CA GLY A 126 -7.67 5.28 -21.49
C GLY A 126 -8.06 4.84 -20.09
N PHE A 127 -8.37 5.78 -19.20
CA PHE A 127 -8.79 5.44 -17.85
C PHE A 127 -10.06 4.60 -17.93
N ALA A 128 -9.97 3.29 -17.74
CA ALA A 128 -11.11 2.39 -17.86
C ALA A 128 -12.17 2.70 -16.80
N ASN A 129 -11.79 3.45 -15.76
CA ASN A 129 -12.68 3.88 -14.70
C ASN A 129 -12.37 5.35 -14.32
N ALA A 130 -12.99 6.30 -15.03
CA ALA A 130 -12.85 7.74 -14.74
C ALA A 130 -13.30 8.09 -13.30
N ASP A 131 -14.20 7.29 -12.71
CA ASP A 131 -14.67 7.51 -11.34
C ASP A 131 -13.59 7.24 -10.29
N VAL A 132 -12.65 6.31 -10.56
CA VAL A 132 -11.51 6.01 -9.66
C VAL A 132 -10.59 7.21 -9.49
N LEU A 133 -10.49 8.07 -10.51
CA LEU A 133 -9.59 9.23 -10.51
C LEU A 133 -10.29 10.54 -10.10
N ARG A 134 -11.53 10.47 -9.62
CA ARG A 134 -12.29 11.67 -9.25
C ARG A 134 -11.93 12.19 -7.85
N GLU A 135 -11.79 11.29 -6.89
CA GLU A 135 -11.51 11.58 -5.49
C GLU A 135 -11.06 10.31 -4.77
N ILE A 136 -10.17 10.45 -3.78
CA ILE A 136 -9.66 9.34 -2.97
C ILE A 136 -10.63 9.05 -1.81
N LYS A 137 -11.79 8.48 -2.13
CA LYS A 137 -12.80 8.14 -1.10
C LYS A 137 -12.49 6.86 -0.36
N ILE A 138 -11.98 5.86 -1.09
CA ILE A 138 -11.72 4.53 -0.56
C ILE A 138 -10.24 4.21 -0.78
N VAL A 139 -9.50 4.13 0.33
CA VAL A 139 -8.09 3.75 0.34
C VAL A 139 -7.98 2.32 0.87
N MET A 140 -7.10 1.54 0.28
CA MET A 140 -6.75 0.22 0.79
C MET A 140 -5.26 0.17 1.06
N ALA A 141 -4.87 -0.19 2.28
CA ALA A 141 -3.49 -0.44 2.65
C ALA A 141 -3.22 -1.95 2.65
N MET A 142 -2.24 -2.37 1.85
CA MET A 142 -1.87 -3.78 1.65
C MET A 142 -0.47 -4.06 2.19
N THR A 143 -0.40 -5.12 3.00
CA THR A 143 0.83 -5.67 3.53
C THR A 143 0.60 -7.12 3.97
N ASP A 144 1.65 -7.91 3.89
CA ASP A 144 1.78 -9.24 4.46
C ASP A 144 1.93 -9.22 6.00
N GLN A 145 2.38 -8.10 6.56
CA GLN A 145 2.49 -7.88 7.99
C GLN A 145 1.89 -6.52 8.38
N LEU A 146 0.61 -6.54 8.76
CA LEU A 146 -0.12 -5.33 9.12
C LEU A 146 0.32 -4.74 10.47
N ALA A 147 0.57 -5.60 11.46
CA ALA A 147 1.07 -5.17 12.77
C ALA A 147 2.42 -4.46 12.61
N ASN A 148 2.62 -3.37 13.37
CA ASN A 148 3.81 -2.49 13.31
C ASN A 148 4.01 -1.68 12.03
N ASN A 149 3.10 -1.75 11.06
CA ASN A 149 3.26 -1.00 9.81
C ASN A 149 2.65 0.42 9.92
N HIS A 150 3.11 1.19 10.92
CA HIS A 150 2.57 2.52 11.19
C HIS A 150 2.76 3.47 10.01
N ALA A 151 3.93 3.43 9.37
CA ALA A 151 4.24 4.25 8.21
C ALA A 151 3.24 4.02 7.06
N LEU A 152 2.92 2.76 6.74
CA LEU A 152 1.92 2.41 5.73
C LEU A 152 0.55 3.01 6.04
N VAL A 153 0.08 2.85 7.28
CA VAL A 153 -1.22 3.38 7.72
C VAL A 153 -1.22 4.91 7.71
N ASN A 154 -0.16 5.55 8.23
CA ASN A 154 -0.02 7.02 8.25
C ASN A 154 -0.05 7.61 6.84
N HIS A 155 0.64 6.98 5.88
CA HIS A 155 0.59 7.38 4.47
C HIS A 155 -0.80 7.18 3.87
N ALA A 156 -1.44 6.04 4.13
CA ALA A 156 -2.80 5.78 3.64
C ALA A 156 -3.83 6.78 4.18
N VAL A 157 -3.74 7.14 5.47
CA VAL A 157 -4.58 8.17 6.10
C VAL A 157 -4.35 9.54 5.45
N SER A 158 -3.11 9.89 5.12
CA SER A 158 -2.78 11.20 4.53
C SER A 158 -3.43 11.48 3.17
N PHE A 159 -3.82 10.42 2.44
CA PHE A 159 -4.51 10.52 1.15
C PHE A 159 -6.02 10.28 1.24
N ALA A 160 -6.52 9.74 2.35
CA ALA A 160 -7.94 9.44 2.49
C ALA A 160 -8.77 10.73 2.63
N ALA A 161 -9.82 10.86 1.82
CA ALA A 161 -10.75 11.98 1.91
C ALA A 161 -11.48 12.01 3.27
N THR A 162 -11.91 13.21 3.67
CA THR A 162 -12.79 13.36 4.84
C THR A 162 -14.09 12.57 4.64
N TYR A 163 -14.50 11.83 5.65
CA TYR A 163 -15.61 10.87 5.64
C TYR A 163 -15.43 9.68 4.67
N GLY A 164 -14.21 9.47 4.15
CA GLY A 164 -13.85 8.30 3.36
C GLY A 164 -13.75 7.01 4.18
N GLU A 165 -13.29 5.95 3.51
CA GLU A 165 -13.03 4.65 4.12
C GLU A 165 -11.57 4.21 3.88
N LEU A 166 -10.92 3.70 4.92
CA LEU A 166 -9.61 3.07 4.86
C LEU A 166 -9.75 1.60 5.21
N TYR A 167 -9.50 0.74 4.22
CA TYR A 167 -9.41 -0.70 4.40
C TYR A 167 -7.99 -1.08 4.81
N LEU A 168 -7.85 -1.63 6.00
CA LEU A 168 -6.60 -2.23 6.47
C LEU A 168 -6.68 -3.73 6.22
N THR A 169 -5.80 -4.22 5.36
CA THR A 169 -5.87 -5.59 4.86
C THR A 169 -4.77 -6.46 5.44
N HIS A 170 -5.14 -7.70 5.76
CA HIS A 170 -4.23 -8.76 6.14
C HIS A 170 -4.79 -10.09 5.63
N ILE A 171 -4.06 -10.73 4.73
CA ILE A 171 -4.50 -12.01 4.15
C ILE A 171 -3.46 -13.06 4.52
N GLU A 172 -3.85 -13.99 5.38
CA GLU A 172 -3.02 -15.13 5.75
C GLU A 172 -2.99 -16.17 4.62
N ASP A 173 -1.79 -16.66 4.28
CA ASP A 173 -1.62 -17.64 3.22
C ASP A 173 -2.24 -18.98 3.63
N LYS A 174 -3.37 -19.29 2.99
CA LYS A 174 -4.11 -20.51 3.26
C LYS A 174 -3.30 -21.77 2.95
N ALA A 175 -2.48 -21.79 1.90
CA ALA A 175 -1.71 -22.96 1.53
C ALA A 175 -0.58 -23.23 2.53
N VAL A 176 0.07 -22.17 3.02
CA VAL A 176 1.08 -22.26 4.08
C VAL A 176 0.44 -22.73 5.39
N PHE A 177 -0.71 -22.18 5.76
CA PHE A 177 -1.46 -22.62 6.93
C PHE A 177 -1.81 -24.11 6.86
N GLU A 178 -2.42 -24.57 5.76
CA GLU A 178 -2.77 -25.98 5.56
C GLU A 178 -1.55 -26.91 5.59
N ARG A 179 -0.40 -26.45 5.06
CA ARG A 179 0.86 -27.20 5.14
C ARG A 179 1.30 -27.42 6.59
N TYR A 180 1.18 -26.41 7.46
CA TYR A 180 1.53 -26.53 8.87
C TYR A 180 0.54 -27.41 9.63
N ILE A 181 -0.76 -27.26 9.40
CA ILE A 181 -1.78 -28.13 10.01
C ILE A 181 -1.56 -29.60 9.62
N ASN A 182 -1.19 -29.87 8.37
CA ASN A 182 -0.84 -31.22 7.91
C ASN A 182 0.46 -31.77 8.52
N ALA A 183 1.38 -30.92 8.97
CA ALA A 183 2.55 -31.36 9.72
C ALA A 183 2.18 -31.68 11.17
N ILE A 184 1.35 -30.82 11.79
CA ILE A 184 0.84 -31.00 13.15
C ILE A 184 0.01 -32.29 13.26
N SER A 185 -0.78 -32.62 12.24
CA SER A 185 -1.61 -33.83 12.23
C SER A 185 -0.84 -35.15 12.32
N LYS A 186 0.48 -35.11 12.06
CA LYS A 186 1.37 -36.27 12.16
C LYS A 186 1.99 -36.42 13.55
N ILE A 187 1.69 -35.52 14.48
CA ILE A 187 2.18 -35.54 15.86
C ILE A 187 1.08 -36.18 16.73
N PRO A 188 1.24 -37.44 17.18
CA PRO A 188 0.15 -38.19 17.81
C PRO A 188 -0.41 -37.58 19.10
N SER A 189 0.35 -36.71 19.76
CA SER A 189 -0.01 -36.07 21.03
C SER A 189 -0.77 -34.76 20.86
N ILE A 190 -1.01 -34.29 19.64
CA ILE A 190 -1.68 -33.01 19.37
C ILE A 190 -3.05 -33.27 18.77
N ASP A 191 -4.09 -32.70 19.38
CA ASP A 191 -5.41 -32.61 18.75
C ASP A 191 -5.31 -31.64 17.57
N THR A 192 -5.47 -32.18 16.36
CA THR A 192 -5.30 -31.41 15.12
C THR A 192 -6.42 -30.40 14.91
N ASP A 193 -7.64 -30.75 15.32
CA ASP A 193 -8.80 -29.88 15.12
C ASP A 193 -8.71 -28.70 16.09
N GLU A 194 -8.38 -28.96 17.36
CA GLU A 194 -8.13 -27.90 18.34
C GLU A 194 -6.96 -27.00 17.90
N ALA A 195 -5.85 -27.59 17.44
CA ALA A 195 -4.69 -26.84 16.97
C ALA A 195 -5.04 -25.96 15.77
N ARG A 196 -5.80 -26.48 14.80
CA ARG A 196 -6.27 -25.72 13.63
C ARG A 196 -7.06 -24.49 14.06
N GLU A 197 -8.06 -24.66 14.91
CA GLU A 197 -8.91 -23.56 15.36
C GLU A 197 -8.12 -22.49 16.12
N ARG A 198 -7.28 -22.91 17.07
CA ARG A 198 -6.52 -21.99 17.92
C ARG A 198 -5.43 -21.24 17.16
N ILE A 199 -4.72 -21.91 16.26
CA ILE A 199 -3.69 -21.27 15.43
C ILE A 199 -4.38 -20.31 14.45
N ALA A 200 -5.47 -20.71 13.80
CA ALA A 200 -6.20 -19.84 12.89
C ALA A 200 -6.70 -18.57 13.60
N HIS A 201 -7.29 -18.72 14.77
CA HIS A 201 -7.71 -17.59 15.60
C HIS A 201 -6.53 -16.68 15.95
N GLN A 202 -5.41 -17.25 16.42
CA GLN A 202 -4.24 -16.46 16.83
C GLN A 202 -3.62 -15.68 15.66
N LEU A 203 -3.50 -16.28 14.47
CA LEU A 203 -2.95 -15.62 13.29
C LEU A 203 -3.77 -14.40 12.86
N LEU A 204 -5.10 -14.46 12.98
CA LEU A 204 -5.98 -13.35 12.61
C LEU A 204 -6.23 -12.35 13.75
N GLN A 205 -5.91 -12.71 14.99
CA GLN A 205 -6.20 -11.87 16.16
C GLN A 205 -5.32 -10.61 16.18
N ASP A 206 -4.01 -10.76 15.97
CA ASP A 206 -3.06 -9.65 16.01
C ASP A 206 -3.38 -8.55 14.97
N PRO A 207 -3.60 -8.85 13.67
CA PRO A 207 -3.97 -7.83 12.68
C PRO A 207 -5.35 -7.20 12.97
N PHE A 208 -6.28 -7.94 13.57
CA PHE A 208 -7.58 -7.40 13.98
C PHE A 208 -7.46 -6.42 15.16
N HIS A 209 -6.66 -6.77 16.17
CA HIS A 209 -6.36 -5.89 17.30
C HIS A 209 -5.63 -4.63 16.83
N TYR A 210 -4.63 -4.77 15.95
CA TYR A 210 -3.92 -3.64 15.38
C TYR A 210 -4.87 -2.70 14.63
N THR A 211 -5.74 -3.23 13.76
CA THR A 211 -6.75 -2.43 13.05
C THR A 211 -7.70 -1.70 14.02
N THR A 212 -8.03 -2.33 15.14
CA THR A 212 -8.85 -1.71 16.18
C THR A 212 -8.10 -0.56 16.85
N SER A 213 -6.81 -0.72 17.15
CA SER A 213 -5.97 0.36 17.67
C SER A 213 -5.86 1.54 16.69
N CYS A 214 -5.75 1.27 15.38
CA CYS A 214 -5.75 2.32 14.35
C CYS A 214 -7.04 3.15 14.43
N ARG A 215 -8.19 2.48 14.54
CA ARG A 215 -9.49 3.15 14.64
C ARG A 215 -9.56 4.06 15.87
N GLU A 216 -9.26 3.52 17.05
CA GLU A 216 -9.34 4.25 18.31
C GLU A 216 -8.41 5.47 18.34
N VAL A 217 -7.17 5.31 17.89
CA VAL A 217 -6.19 6.40 17.85
C VAL A 217 -6.61 7.46 16.84
N LEU A 218 -7.01 7.09 15.62
CA LEU A 218 -7.42 8.06 14.60
C LEU A 218 -8.71 8.82 15.00
N GLU A 219 -9.67 8.15 15.64
CA GLU A 219 -10.86 8.78 16.21
C GLU A 219 -10.49 9.77 17.33
N ALA A 220 -9.56 9.40 18.21
CA ALA A 220 -9.06 10.29 19.27
C ALA A 220 -8.32 11.52 18.73
N GLN A 221 -7.71 11.42 17.55
CA GLN A 221 -7.12 12.56 16.82
C GLN A 221 -8.18 13.42 16.10
N GLY A 222 -9.46 13.05 16.17
CA GLY A 222 -10.56 13.79 15.54
C GLY A 222 -10.65 13.60 14.02
N LEU A 223 -10.00 12.58 13.46
CA LEU A 223 -10.04 12.30 12.03
C LEU A 223 -11.37 11.66 11.66
N SER A 224 -12.09 12.31 10.75
CA SER A 224 -13.35 11.79 10.20
C SER A 224 -13.06 10.77 9.10
N LEU A 225 -12.66 9.56 9.47
CA LEU A 225 -12.31 8.47 8.55
C LEU A 225 -12.83 7.13 9.07
N LYS A 226 -13.47 6.32 8.22
CA LYS A 226 -13.94 4.99 8.62
C LYS A 226 -12.86 3.94 8.43
N ILE A 227 -12.43 3.30 9.51
CA ILE A 227 -11.44 2.21 9.46
C ILE A 227 -12.13 0.85 9.36
N ARG A 228 -11.88 0.12 8.26
CA ARG A 228 -12.45 -1.18 7.95
C ARG A 228 -11.37 -2.28 7.99
N PRO A 229 -11.52 -3.32 8.83
CA PRO A 229 -10.66 -4.49 8.73
C PRO A 229 -11.06 -5.36 7.54
N LEU A 230 -10.07 -5.85 6.79
CA LEU A 230 -10.19 -6.97 5.87
C LEU A 230 -9.13 -8.00 6.26
N VAL A 231 -9.48 -8.85 7.22
CA VAL A 231 -8.59 -9.84 7.82
C VAL A 231 -9.14 -11.23 7.54
N SER A 232 -8.44 -12.04 6.77
CA SER A 232 -8.93 -13.35 6.33
C SER A 232 -7.80 -14.32 5.95
N PHE A 233 -8.15 -15.58 5.73
CA PHE A 233 -7.29 -16.54 5.02
C PHE A 233 -7.64 -16.54 3.54
N GLY A 234 -6.64 -16.69 2.68
CA GLY A 234 -6.90 -16.87 1.25
C GLY A 234 -5.66 -17.03 0.38
N HIS A 235 -5.87 -16.89 -0.92
CA HIS A 235 -4.78 -16.80 -1.89
C HIS A 235 -4.54 -15.32 -2.18
N HIS A 236 -3.42 -14.78 -1.72
CA HIS A 236 -3.13 -13.35 -1.70
C HIS A 236 -3.59 -12.58 -2.95
N LEU A 237 -3.02 -12.88 -4.13
CA LEU A 237 -3.26 -12.10 -5.34
C LEU A 237 -4.75 -12.08 -5.79
N PRO A 238 -5.45 -13.23 -5.91
CA PRO A 238 -6.89 -13.24 -6.16
C PRO A 238 -7.73 -12.44 -5.15
N GLU A 239 -7.44 -12.60 -3.85
CA GLU A 239 -8.23 -11.97 -2.80
C GLU A 239 -8.05 -10.44 -2.79
N TYR A 240 -6.81 -9.95 -2.96
CA TYR A 240 -6.56 -8.52 -3.05
C TYR A 240 -7.24 -7.88 -4.26
N ARG A 241 -7.25 -8.56 -5.42
CA ARG A 241 -7.98 -8.07 -6.60
C ARG A 241 -9.48 -8.02 -6.35
N GLN A 242 -10.04 -9.10 -5.80
CA GLN A 242 -11.45 -9.16 -5.48
C GLN A 242 -11.84 -8.06 -4.48
N ALA A 243 -11.01 -7.78 -3.48
CA ALA A 243 -11.22 -6.70 -2.52
C ALA A 243 -11.20 -5.32 -3.19
N VAL A 244 -10.22 -5.04 -4.06
CA VAL A 244 -10.14 -3.79 -4.83
C VAL A 244 -11.42 -3.56 -5.63
N GLU A 245 -11.87 -4.59 -6.36
CA GLU A 245 -13.07 -4.51 -7.19
C GLU A 245 -14.35 -4.37 -6.35
N SER A 246 -14.51 -5.21 -5.33
CA SER A 246 -15.73 -5.27 -4.50
C SER A 246 -15.96 -4.01 -3.68
N HIS A 247 -14.88 -3.33 -3.30
CA HIS A 247 -14.95 -2.10 -2.51
C HIS A 247 -14.74 -0.84 -3.35
N ALA A 248 -14.58 -0.96 -4.67
CA ALA A 248 -14.32 0.17 -5.58
C ALA A 248 -13.19 1.08 -5.07
N VAL A 249 -12.07 0.46 -4.68
CA VAL A 249 -10.90 1.17 -4.13
C VAL A 249 -10.40 2.22 -5.13
N ASN A 250 -10.03 3.40 -4.62
CA ASN A 250 -9.52 4.52 -5.42
C ASN A 250 -8.00 4.66 -5.35
N LEU A 251 -7.39 4.19 -4.25
CA LEU A 251 -5.94 4.19 -4.05
C LEU A 251 -5.54 2.91 -3.30
N LEU A 252 -4.55 2.20 -3.84
CA LEU A 252 -3.90 1.10 -3.13
C LEU A 252 -2.53 1.55 -2.62
N VAL A 253 -2.30 1.43 -1.32
CA VAL A 253 -1.04 1.76 -0.66
C VAL A 253 -0.31 0.48 -0.30
N MET A 254 0.97 0.38 -0.65
CA MET A 254 1.78 -0.82 -0.41
C MET A 254 3.24 -0.47 -0.15
N ASN A 255 3.90 -1.28 0.68
CA ASN A 255 5.35 -1.25 0.79
C ASN A 255 5.96 -1.92 -0.44
N THR A 256 7.01 -1.30 -0.99
CA THR A 256 7.79 -1.85 -2.09
C THR A 256 9.13 -2.41 -1.66
N LYS A 257 9.50 -2.29 -0.39
CA LYS A 257 10.71 -2.88 0.18
C LYS A 257 10.34 -3.60 1.45
N ASP A 258 10.87 -4.80 1.62
CA ASP A 258 10.79 -5.51 2.89
C ASP A 258 11.94 -5.09 3.83
N ASN A 259 11.95 -5.65 5.04
CA ASN A 259 12.98 -5.40 6.06
C ASN A 259 14.38 -5.86 5.62
N GLU A 260 14.49 -6.72 4.60
CA GLU A 260 15.75 -7.15 3.99
C GLU A 260 16.16 -6.26 2.82
N GLN A 261 15.41 -5.16 2.57
CA GLN A 261 15.57 -4.22 1.46
C GLN A 261 15.47 -4.88 0.08
N LEU A 262 14.83 -6.04 -0.02
CA LEU A 262 14.52 -6.66 -1.30
C LEU A 262 13.38 -5.87 -1.94
N ALA A 263 13.76 -5.07 -2.93
CA ALA A 263 12.82 -4.23 -3.60
C ALA A 263 11.87 -5.04 -4.47
N MET A 264 10.60 -4.65 -4.45
CA MET A 264 9.47 -5.27 -5.13
C MET A 264 9.25 -6.75 -4.75
N HIS A 265 9.63 -7.15 -3.53
CA HIS A 265 9.40 -8.51 -3.02
C HIS A 265 7.93 -8.76 -2.61
N GLY A 266 7.56 -10.03 -2.48
CA GLY A 266 6.20 -10.44 -2.09
C GLY A 266 5.15 -10.14 -3.17
N LEU A 267 4.06 -9.49 -2.76
CA LEU A 267 2.85 -9.30 -3.57
C LEU A 267 2.75 -7.95 -4.26
N ALA A 268 3.58 -6.99 -3.88
CA ALA A 268 3.52 -5.62 -4.37
C ALA A 268 3.68 -5.56 -5.90
N TYR A 269 4.69 -6.24 -6.46
CA TYR A 269 4.94 -6.22 -7.90
C TYR A 269 3.85 -6.91 -8.73
N PRO A 270 3.43 -8.15 -8.44
CA PRO A 270 2.33 -8.78 -9.18
C PRO A 270 1.05 -7.95 -9.14
N LEU A 271 0.68 -7.40 -7.97
CA LEU A 271 -0.51 -6.56 -7.84
C LEU A 271 -0.37 -5.26 -8.64
N ALA A 272 0.79 -4.62 -8.62
CA ALA A 272 1.03 -3.39 -9.36
C ALA A 272 0.93 -3.57 -10.88
N VAL A 273 1.37 -4.73 -11.38
CA VAL A 273 1.25 -5.12 -12.80
C VAL A 273 -0.19 -5.45 -13.18
N GLU A 274 -0.97 -6.09 -12.30
CA GLU A 274 -2.36 -6.46 -12.59
C GLU A 274 -3.33 -5.27 -12.44
N LEU A 275 -3.16 -4.43 -11.42
CA LEU A 275 -4.05 -3.31 -11.08
C LEU A 275 -3.71 -2.01 -11.82
N ARG A 276 -3.54 -2.06 -13.15
CA ARG A 276 -3.04 -0.93 -13.96
C ARG A 276 -3.94 0.31 -13.98
N GLN A 277 -5.23 0.12 -13.71
CA GLN A 277 -6.24 1.19 -13.73
C GLN A 277 -6.36 1.91 -12.38
N LEU A 278 -5.70 1.38 -11.35
CA LEU A 278 -5.72 1.93 -10.00
C LEU A 278 -4.44 2.75 -9.75
N PRO A 279 -4.54 3.96 -9.22
CA PRO A 279 -3.42 4.66 -8.61
C PRO A 279 -2.81 3.85 -7.46
N LEU A 280 -1.49 3.80 -7.39
CA LEU A 280 -0.76 3.08 -6.35
C LEU A 280 0.14 4.05 -5.61
N LEU A 281 0.10 4.04 -4.28
CA LEU A 281 1.12 4.69 -3.46
C LEU A 281 2.10 3.63 -2.98
N MET A 282 3.35 3.76 -3.40
CA MET A 282 4.42 2.81 -3.17
C MET A 282 5.45 3.39 -2.22
N LEU A 283 5.64 2.73 -1.07
CA LEU A 283 6.53 3.17 0.00
C LEU A 283 7.87 2.45 -0.04
#